data_AF-A0A1F7JMT8-F1
#
_entry.id   AF-A0A1F7JMT8-F1
#
_cell.length_a   1.000
_cell.length_b   1.000
_cell.length_c   1.000
_cell.angle_alpha   90.00
_cell.angle_beta   90.00
_cell.angle_gamma   90.00
#
_symmetry.space_group_name_H-M   'P 1'
#
loop_
_entity.id
_entity.type
_entity.pdbx_description
1 polymer ?
#
loop_
_entity_poly.entity_id
_entity_poly.type
_entity_poly.pdbx_seq_one_letter_code
_entity_poly.pdbx_strand_id
1 'polypeptide(L)'
;MRDLLGQKLIISIQPDPTGGASSGPFEIEGPLVGPNGTPINTIADVIGIVLKFLIPFAGILLFVFMVWGGFTFLTSQGEPEKIATGKKRITYAIFGFVLLVFAFLLVSLVTRILGIGIGIF
;
A
#
# COMPACT_ATOMS: atom_id res chain seq x y z
N MET A 1 18.98 -24.83 49.65
CA MET A 1 19.02 -25.25 48.23
C MET A 1 17.62 -25.70 47.75
N ARG A 2 16.56 -24.91 48.03
CA ARG A 2 15.18 -25.19 47.56
C ARG A 2 14.40 -23.94 47.12
N ASP A 3 14.93 -22.74 47.34
CA ASP A 3 14.24 -21.48 46.98
C ASP A 3 14.60 -20.93 45.59
N LEU A 4 15.36 -21.68 44.79
CA LEU A 4 15.80 -21.28 43.45
C LEU A 4 14.85 -21.80 42.34
N LEU A 5 13.77 -22.47 42.73
CA LEU A 5 12.78 -23.05 41.80
C LEU A 5 11.50 -22.20 41.68
N GLY A 6 11.38 -21.10 42.43
CA GLY A 6 10.22 -20.20 42.37
C GLY A 6 10.36 -19.03 41.39
N GLN A 7 11.56 -18.74 40.90
CA GLN A 7 11.86 -17.49 40.16
C GLN A 7 12.27 -17.71 38.69
N LYS A 8 11.99 -18.90 38.15
CA LYS A 8 12.27 -19.22 36.75
C LYS A 8 11.14 -20.02 36.10
N LEU A 9 9.91 -19.77 36.52
CA LEU A 9 8.70 -20.22 35.85
C LEU A 9 7.92 -18.97 35.42
N ILE A 10 8.03 -18.64 34.13
CA ILE A 10 6.90 -18.42 33.21
C ILE A 10 5.63 -17.78 33.84
N ILE A 11 5.11 -16.62 33.47
CA ILE A 11 5.08 -15.88 32.21
C ILE A 11 4.80 -14.42 32.58
N SER A 12 5.64 -13.48 32.15
CA SER A 12 5.19 -12.10 31.95
C SER A 12 4.26 -12.14 30.73
N ILE A 13 2.96 -12.33 30.96
CA ILE A 13 1.95 -12.06 29.94
C ILE A 13 1.79 -10.54 29.95
N GLN A 14 2.75 -9.85 29.35
CA GLN A 14 2.50 -8.51 28.86
C GLN A 14 1.87 -8.74 27.49
N PRO A 15 0.55 -8.54 27.29
CA PRO A 15 0.01 -8.49 25.94
C PRO A 15 0.62 -7.25 25.26
N ASP A 16 1.54 -7.48 24.33
CA ASP A 16 1.95 -6.46 23.36
C ASP A 16 0.69 -6.03 22.58
N PRO A 17 0.36 -4.72 22.50
CA PRO A 17 -0.80 -4.24 21.75
C PRO A 17 -0.69 -4.43 20.23
N THR A 18 0.39 -5.01 19.71
CA THR A 18 0.58 -5.19 18.28
C THR A 18 -0.03 -6.53 17.84
N GLY A 19 -1.26 -6.46 17.33
CA GLY A 19 -1.99 -7.61 16.82
C GLY A 19 -1.20 -8.41 15.76
N GLY A 20 -0.70 -9.56 16.18
CA GLY A 20 -0.22 -10.65 15.35
C GLY A 20 -0.23 -11.90 16.21
N ALA A 21 -0.96 -12.93 15.77
CA ALA A 21 -0.98 -14.24 16.43
C ALA A 21 0.46 -14.75 16.56
N SER A 22 0.97 -15.08 17.75
CA SER A 22 0.56 -16.29 18.46
C SER A 22 1.09 -16.38 19.90
N SER A 23 0.22 -16.76 20.82
CA SER A 23 0.57 -17.13 22.20
C SER A 23 0.90 -18.62 22.30
N GLY A 24 2.04 -19.01 21.74
CA GLY A 24 2.65 -20.33 21.95
C GLY A 24 4.18 -20.25 21.90
N PRO A 25 4.92 -21.11 22.63
CA PRO A 25 6.38 -20.97 22.83
C PRO A 25 7.25 -21.26 21.60
N PHE A 26 6.67 -21.32 20.40
CA PHE A 26 7.37 -21.52 19.14
C PHE A 26 6.66 -20.79 18.00
N GLU A 27 6.92 -19.49 17.89
CA GLU A 27 6.69 -18.72 16.68
C GLU A 27 7.80 -19.04 15.69
N ILE A 28 7.51 -19.90 14.69
CA ILE A 28 8.39 -20.04 13.52
C ILE A 28 8.14 -18.81 12.65
N GLU A 29 8.83 -17.72 12.96
CA GLU A 29 8.90 -16.56 12.07
C GLU A 29 9.65 -16.97 10.80
N GLY A 30 8.96 -16.92 9.66
CA GLY A 30 9.60 -17.10 8.37
C GLY A 30 10.68 -16.01 8.17
N PRO A 31 11.83 -16.32 7.55
CA PRO A 31 12.96 -15.38 7.42
C PRO A 31 12.67 -14.14 6.55
N LEU A 32 11.46 -14.02 6.00
CA LEU A 32 11.05 -12.90 5.16
C LEU A 32 10.31 -11.88 6.01
N VAL A 33 11.06 -10.84 6.40
CA VAL A 33 10.56 -9.70 7.16
C VAL A 33 10.27 -8.55 6.19
N GLY A 34 9.06 -8.00 6.27
CA GLY A 34 8.65 -6.86 5.46
C GLY A 34 9.35 -5.54 5.85
N PRO A 35 9.18 -4.47 5.06
CA PRO A 35 9.83 -3.16 5.23
C PRO A 35 9.66 -2.49 6.60
N ASN A 36 8.72 -2.97 7.43
CA ASN A 36 8.41 -2.44 8.76
C ASN A 36 8.63 -3.45 9.89
N GLY A 37 9.34 -4.57 9.66
CA GLY A 37 9.49 -5.62 10.67
C GLY A 37 8.33 -6.60 10.75
N THR A 38 7.34 -6.50 9.87
CA THR A 38 6.15 -7.38 9.87
C THR A 38 6.47 -8.71 9.17
N PRO A 39 6.26 -9.86 9.83
CA PRO A 39 6.45 -11.17 9.20
C PRO A 39 5.45 -11.36 8.04
N ILE A 40 5.95 -11.80 6.88
CA ILE A 40 5.13 -12.04 5.68
C ILE A 40 4.49 -13.41 5.79
N ASN A 41 3.23 -13.45 6.22
CA ASN A 41 2.51 -14.71 6.42
C ASN A 41 1.44 -14.95 5.35
N THR A 42 1.00 -13.88 4.65
CA THR A 42 -0.06 -13.97 3.65
C THR A 42 0.35 -13.28 2.35
N ILE A 43 -0.27 -13.71 1.24
CA ILE A 43 -0.16 -13.04 -0.08
C ILE A 43 -0.54 -11.54 0.01
N ALA A 44 -1.47 -11.19 0.90
CA ALA A 44 -1.87 -9.81 1.17
C ALA A 44 -0.70 -8.92 1.66
N ASP A 45 0.24 -9.47 2.42
CA ASP A 45 1.39 -8.71 2.94
C ASP A 45 2.39 -8.39 1.83
N VAL A 46 2.63 -9.35 0.93
CA VAL A 46 3.47 -9.16 -0.27
C VAL A 46 2.86 -8.08 -1.16
N ILE A 47 1.55 -8.15 -1.38
CA ILE A 47 0.81 -7.14 -2.15
C ILE A 47 0.92 -5.78 -1.47
N GLY A 48 0.77 -5.72 -0.14
CA GLY A 48 0.90 -4.47 0.63
C GLY A 48 2.26 -3.78 0.45
N ILE A 49 3.35 -4.55 0.45
CA ILE A 49 4.70 -4.04 0.19
C ILE A 49 4.83 -3.46 -1.21
N VAL A 50 4.35 -4.21 -2.21
CA VAL A 50 4.41 -3.77 -3.60
C VAL A 50 3.59 -2.49 -3.78
N LEU A 51 2.38 -2.43 -3.23
CA LEU A 51 1.51 -1.26 -3.31
C LEU A 51 2.10 -0.05 -2.58
N LYS A 52 2.74 -0.23 -1.42
CA LYS A 52 3.40 0.86 -0.69
C LYS A 52 4.50 1.55 -1.52
N PHE A 53 5.20 0.81 -2.37
CA PHE A 53 6.16 1.39 -3.31
C PHE A 53 5.50 1.89 -4.60
N LEU A 54 4.49 1.17 -5.10
CA LEU A 54 3.86 1.45 -6.39
C LEU A 54 2.94 2.67 -6.34
N ILE A 55 2.24 2.92 -5.24
CA ILE A 55 1.32 4.07 -5.08
C ILE A 55 2.04 5.43 -5.26
N PRO A 56 3.14 5.74 -4.53
CA PRO A 56 3.85 7.00 -4.75
C PRO A 56 4.49 7.08 -6.13
N PHE A 57 4.98 5.95 -6.67
CA PHE A 57 5.52 5.89 -8.02
C PHE A 57 4.44 6.21 -9.08
N ALA A 58 3.25 5.62 -8.94
CA ALA A 58 2.10 5.87 -9.80
C ALA A 58 1.63 7.33 -9.70
N GLY A 59 1.67 7.94 -8.52
CA GLY A 59 1.35 9.35 -8.32
C GLY A 59 2.28 10.28 -9.09
N ILE A 60 3.61 10.04 -9.03
CA ILE A 60 4.60 10.80 -9.79
C ILE A 60 4.39 10.60 -11.29
N LEU A 61 4.21 9.36 -11.73
CA LEU A 61 4.00 9.03 -13.13
C LEU A 61 2.76 9.75 -13.68
N LEU A 62 1.66 9.73 -12.92
CA LEU A 62 0.43 10.42 -13.26
C LEU A 62 0.64 11.92 -13.41
N PHE A 63 1.37 12.54 -12.47
CA PHE A 63 1.69 13.97 -12.54
C PHE A 63 2.44 14.33 -13.83
N VAL A 64 3.42 13.52 -14.23
CA VAL A 64 4.16 13.71 -15.49
C VAL A 64 3.22 13.61 -16.70
N PHE A 65 2.35 12.60 -16.74
CA PHE A 65 1.36 12.46 -17.81
C PHE A 65 0.37 13.62 -17.89
N MET A 66 -0.05 14.16 -16.73
CA MET A 66 -0.93 15.33 -16.67
C MET A 66 -0.28 16.57 -17.29
N VAL A 67 0.98 16.84 -16.92
CA VAL A 67 1.74 17.99 -17.46
C VAL A 67 1.94 17.84 -18.97
N TRP A 68 2.32 16.65 -19.44
CA TRP A 68 2.61 16.43 -20.85
C TRP A 68 1.36 16.45 -21.73
N GLY A 69 0.25 15.89 -21.22
CA GLY A 69 -1.07 15.96 -21.86
C GLY A 69 -1.61 17.39 -21.93
N GLY A 70 -1.47 18.15 -20.84
CA GLY A 70 -1.85 19.56 -20.77
C GLY A 70 -1.05 20.43 -21.74
N PHE A 71 0.28 20.25 -21.79
CA PHE A 71 1.14 20.95 -22.76
C PHE A 71 0.76 20.65 -24.21
N THR A 72 0.49 19.38 -24.53
CA THR A 72 0.07 19.01 -25.90
C THR A 72 -1.22 19.74 -26.28
N PHE A 73 -2.21 19.80 -25.38
CA PHE A 73 -3.49 20.46 -25.64
C PHE A 73 -3.36 21.98 -25.81
N LEU A 74 -2.56 22.63 -24.95
CA LEU A 74 -2.31 24.08 -25.00
C LEU A 74 -1.53 24.49 -26.26
N THR A 75 -0.64 23.63 -26.75
CA THR A 75 0.22 23.93 -27.91
C THR A 75 -0.46 23.59 -29.25
N SER A 76 -1.72 23.13 -29.25
CA SER A 76 -2.42 22.72 -30.47
C SER A 76 -2.79 23.85 -31.44
N GLN A 77 -2.55 25.13 -31.08
CA GLN A 77 -2.58 26.34 -31.94
C GLN A 77 -3.74 26.45 -32.98
N GLY A 78 -4.89 25.81 -32.76
CA GLY A 78 -6.04 25.88 -33.66
C GLY A 78 -6.05 24.86 -34.81
N GLU A 79 -5.10 23.92 -34.87
CA GLU A 79 -5.15 22.83 -35.84
C GLU A 79 -6.16 21.75 -35.37
N PRO A 80 -7.24 21.47 -36.12
CA PRO A 80 -8.36 20.66 -35.64
C PRO A 80 -7.94 19.23 -35.26
N GLU A 81 -6.94 18.65 -35.93
CA GLU A 81 -6.41 17.32 -35.65
C GLU A 81 -5.67 17.27 -34.30
N LYS A 82 -4.89 18.30 -33.99
CA LYS A 82 -4.19 18.43 -32.70
C LYS A 82 -5.13 18.80 -31.56
N ILE A 83 -6.19 19.55 -31.84
CA ILE A 83 -7.26 19.82 -30.85
C ILE A 83 -8.00 18.54 -30.50
N ALA A 84 -8.40 17.73 -31.49
CA ALA A 84 -9.07 16.46 -31.26
C ALA A 84 -8.18 15.47 -30.50
N THR A 85 -6.90 15.40 -30.85
CA THR A 85 -5.91 14.54 -30.17
C THR A 85 -5.62 15.03 -28.76
N GLY A 86 -5.49 16.35 -28.55
CA GLY A 86 -5.30 16.95 -27.24
C GLY A 86 -6.48 16.70 -26.30
N LYS A 87 -7.72 16.84 -26.80
CA LYS A 87 -8.93 16.50 -26.03
C LYS A 87 -8.94 15.04 -25.60
N LYS A 88 -8.64 14.11 -26.52
CA LYS A 88 -8.54 12.67 -26.19
C LYS A 88 -7.49 12.42 -25.10
N ARG A 89 -6.30 13.02 -25.22
CA ARG A 89 -5.23 12.89 -24.21
C ARG A 89 -5.65 13.41 -22.84
N ILE A 90 -6.29 14.57 -22.78
CA ILE A 90 -6.83 15.12 -21.52
C ILE A 90 -7.87 14.19 -20.92
N THR A 91 -8.81 13.67 -21.73
CA THR A 91 -9.82 12.73 -21.25
C THR A 91 -9.16 11.48 -20.64
N TYR A 92 -8.16 10.90 -21.30
CA TYR A 92 -7.42 9.75 -20.74
C TYR A 92 -6.66 10.10 -19.46
N ALA A 93 -6.06 11.30 -19.37
CA ALA A 93 -5.39 11.75 -18.15
C ALA A 93 -6.38 11.89 -16.98
N ILE A 94 -7.57 12.44 -17.23
CA ILE A 94 -8.64 12.54 -16.22
C ILE A 94 -9.11 11.15 -15.79
N PHE A 95 -9.36 10.24 -16.73
CA PHE A 95 -9.74 8.87 -16.41
C PHE A 95 -8.67 8.15 -15.59
N GLY A 96 -7.38 8.32 -15.90
CA GLY A 96 -6.28 7.75 -15.12
C GLY A 96 -6.22 8.31 -13.70
N PHE A 97 -6.46 9.61 -13.53
CA PHE A 97 -6.54 10.25 -12.21
C PHE A 97 -7.72 9.73 -11.38
N VAL A 98 -8.91 9.69 -11.98
CA VAL A 98 -10.10 9.15 -11.33
C VAL A 98 -9.87 7.69 -10.94
N LEU A 99 -9.30 6.87 -11.82
CA LEU A 99 -9.00 5.46 -11.55
C LEU A 99 -8.03 5.30 -10.36
N LEU A 100 -6.99 6.11 -10.27
CA LEU A 100 -6.01 6.05 -9.18
C LEU A 100 -6.66 6.39 -7.83
N VAL A 101 -7.48 7.45 -7.79
CA VAL A 101 -8.25 7.83 -6.59
C VAL A 101 -9.25 6.73 -6.22
N PHE A 102 -9.93 6.15 -7.20
CA PHE A 102 -10.90 5.07 -6.97
C PHE A 102 -10.24 3.81 -6.43
N ALA A 103 -9.09 3.41 -7.00
CA ALA A 103 -8.32 2.28 -6.51
C ALA A 103 -7.88 2.49 -5.05
N PHE A 104 -7.39 3.68 -4.72
CA PHE A 104 -7.03 4.02 -3.34
C PHE A 104 -8.24 3.91 -2.40
N LEU A 105 -9.39 4.43 -2.83
CA LEU A 105 -10.61 4.41 -2.03
C LEU A 105 -11.11 2.98 -1.79
N LEU A 106 -11.08 2.13 -2.83
CA LEU A 106 -11.46 0.72 -2.73
C LEU A 106 -10.53 -0.03 -1.78
N VAL A 107 -9.21 0.14 -1.91
CA VAL A 107 -8.25 -0.52 -1.01
C VAL A 107 -8.46 -0.07 0.43
N SER A 108 -8.68 1.23 0.67
CA SER A 108 -8.99 1.73 2.01
C SER A 108 -10.29 1.15 2.57
N LEU A 109 -11.32 1.01 1.73
CA LEU A 109 -12.60 0.45 2.14
C LEU A 109 -12.48 -1.04 2.50
N VAL A 110 -11.78 -1.82 1.67
CA VAL A 110 -11.48 -3.24 1.93
C VAL A 110 -10.70 -3.40 3.23
N THR A 111 -9.66 -2.59 3.44
CA THR A 111 -8.86 -2.59 4.68
C THR A 111 -9.74 -2.34 5.92
N ARG A 112 -10.67 -1.37 5.84
CA ARG A 112 -11.60 -1.04 6.93
C ARG A 112 -12.62 -2.13 7.21
N ILE A 113 -13.17 -2.76 6.16
CA ILE A 113 -14.22 -3.77 6.30
C ILE A 113 -13.66 -5.10 6.80
N LEU A 114 -12.53 -5.53 6.24
CA LEU A 114 -11.93 -6.82 6.60
C LEU A 114 -11.02 -6.72 7.83
N GLY A 115 -10.73 -5.51 8.33
CA GLY A 115 -9.84 -5.31 9.48
C GLY A 115 -8.40 -5.79 9.24
N ILE A 116 -8.05 -6.06 7.98
CA ILE A 116 -6.73 -6.54 7.59
C ILE A 116 -5.86 -5.29 7.49
N GLY A 117 -4.90 -5.16 8.41
CA GLY A 117 -3.87 -4.12 8.34
C GLY A 117 -2.91 -4.41 7.21
N ILE A 118 -3.34 -4.23 5.96
CA ILE A 118 -2.43 -4.21 4.82
C ILE A 118 -1.49 -3.04 5.12
N GLY A 119 -0.21 -3.31 5.38
CA GLY A 119 0.79 -2.33 5.83
C GLY A 119 1.19 -1.27 4.78
N ILE A 120 0.22 -0.86 3.96
CA ILE A 120 0.31 0.22 2.98
C ILE A 120 0.32 1.61 3.63
N PHE A 121 -0.16 1.74 4.88
CA PHE A 121 -0.15 2.98 5.67
C PHE A 121 0.39 2.71 7.08
#